data_AF-A0A7X9YKG3-F1
#
_entry.id   AF-A0A7X9YKG3-F1
#
_cell.length_a   1.000
_cell.length_b   1.000
_cell.length_c   1.000
_cell.angle_alpha   90.00
_cell.angle_beta   90.00
_cell.angle_gamma   90.00
#
_symmetry.space_group_name_H-M   'P 1'
#
loop_
_entity.id
_entity.type
_entity.pdbx_description
1 polymer ?
#
loop_
_entity_poly.entity_id
_entity_poly.type
_entity_poly.pdbx_seq_one_letter_code
_entity_poly.pdbx_strand_id
1 'polypeptide(L)'
;MAELGEEIVRNFLENIGFQVSKIPESQNKTPDFEVYKNGKLVFYCEEKTLDKDDFEGCKNDSTYNAITRHFHTAAKQFESINPHNQVPNVLAIVNLDTMKGCHDLFISLTGHALLESGKYLKIRNVNDYTKKDMDYINLCLWFDKETFIKYLWRDDKENTDRKNIEILFNN
;
A
#
# COMPACT_ATOMS: atom_id res chain seq x y z
N MET A 1 -11.73 11.55 -7.16
CA MET A 1 -10.39 10.96 -7.35
C MET A 1 -10.25 9.66 -6.60
N ALA A 2 -10.64 9.58 -5.32
CA ALA A 2 -10.74 8.30 -4.58
C ALA A 2 -11.51 7.21 -5.35
N GLU A 3 -12.66 7.54 -5.94
CA GLU A 3 -13.43 6.59 -6.76
C GLU A 3 -12.64 6.03 -7.96
N LEU A 4 -11.74 6.81 -8.57
CA LEU A 4 -10.90 6.35 -9.68
C LEU A 4 -9.81 5.39 -9.20
N GLY A 5 -9.11 5.75 -8.11
CA GLY A 5 -8.08 4.88 -7.53
C GLY A 5 -8.67 3.53 -7.09
N GLU A 6 -9.82 3.59 -6.42
CA GLU A 6 -10.59 2.41 -6.04
C GLU A 6 -10.99 1.53 -7.22
N GLU A 7 -11.44 2.14 -8.33
CA GLU A 7 -11.80 1.43 -9.55
C GLU A 7 -10.57 0.75 -10.18
N ILE A 8 -9.42 1.43 -10.24
CA ILE A 8 -8.17 0.86 -10.74
C ILE A 8 -7.77 -0.38 -9.94
N VAL A 9 -7.80 -0.27 -8.61
CA VAL A 9 -7.43 -1.37 -7.72
C VAL A 9 -8.41 -2.52 -7.82
N ARG A 10 -9.72 -2.22 -7.84
CA ARG A 10 -10.77 -3.24 -8.02
C ARG A 10 -10.58 -3.99 -9.33
N ASN A 11 -10.44 -3.27 -10.44
CA ASN A 11 -10.27 -3.85 -11.76
C ASN A 11 -9.02 -4.74 -11.82
N PHE A 12 -7.90 -4.29 -11.25
CA PHE A 12 -6.68 -5.10 -11.16
C PHE A 12 -6.92 -6.42 -10.41
N LEU A 13 -7.52 -6.35 -9.21
CA LEU A 13 -7.77 -7.51 -8.38
C LEU A 13 -8.78 -8.50 -9.01
N GLU A 14 -9.85 -7.98 -9.62
CA GLU A 14 -10.83 -8.81 -10.33
C GLU A 14 -10.23 -9.49 -11.56
N ASN A 15 -9.38 -8.78 -12.32
CA ASN A 15 -8.71 -9.33 -13.50
C ASN A 15 -7.75 -10.49 -13.17
N ILE A 16 -7.17 -10.52 -11.96
CA ILE A 16 -6.35 -11.63 -11.46
C ILE A 16 -7.18 -12.68 -10.69
N GLY A 17 -8.50 -12.61 -10.82
CA GLY A 17 -9.43 -13.66 -10.39
C GLY A 17 -9.85 -13.59 -8.92
N PHE A 18 -9.75 -12.43 -8.27
CA PHE A 18 -10.40 -12.19 -6.99
C PHE A 18 -11.85 -11.70 -7.18
N GLN A 19 -12.65 -11.87 -6.14
CA GLN A 19 -13.92 -11.17 -5.99
C GLN A 19 -13.73 -10.04 -4.98
N VAL A 20 -13.99 -8.80 -5.40
CA VAL A 20 -13.78 -7.61 -4.57
C VAL A 20 -15.12 -7.07 -4.08
N SER A 21 -15.25 -6.83 -2.78
CA SER A 21 -16.45 -6.27 -2.17
C SER A 21 -16.11 -4.99 -1.42
N LYS A 22 -16.72 -3.86 -1.80
CA LYS A 22 -16.57 -2.58 -1.09
C LYS A 22 -17.20 -2.70 0.29
N ILE A 23 -16.45 -2.34 1.33
CA ILE A 23 -16.98 -2.19 2.68
C ILE A 23 -17.78 -0.88 2.74
N PRO A 24 -19.05 -0.91 3.16
CA PRO A 24 -19.83 0.31 3.32
C PRO A 24 -19.19 1.28 4.30
N GLU A 25 -19.25 2.58 3.98
CA GLU A 25 -18.78 3.61 4.91
C GLU A 25 -19.55 3.52 6.23
N SER A 26 -18.81 3.66 7.33
CA SER A 26 -19.36 3.62 8.68
C SER A 26 -18.71 4.68 9.55
N GLN A 27 -19.20 4.86 10.78
CA GLN A 27 -18.51 5.73 11.76
C GLN A 27 -17.15 5.16 12.21
N ASN A 28 -16.90 3.88 11.98
CA ASN A 28 -15.63 3.24 12.27
C ASN A 28 -14.68 3.34 11.08
N LYS A 29 -13.38 3.34 11.36
CA LYS A 29 -12.35 3.26 10.33
C LYS A 29 -12.37 1.86 9.73
N THR A 30 -12.74 1.75 8.46
CA THR A 30 -12.73 0.47 7.73
C THR A 30 -11.80 0.60 6.53
N PRO A 31 -11.16 -0.50 6.10
CA PRO A 31 -10.53 -0.52 4.81
C PRO A 31 -11.58 -0.43 3.71
N ASP A 32 -11.15 -0.14 2.49
CA ASP A 32 -12.05 -0.02 1.34
C ASP A 32 -12.69 -1.34 0.94
N PHE A 33 -11.92 -2.44 0.95
CA PHE A 33 -12.36 -3.70 0.36
C PHE A 33 -12.14 -4.90 1.26
N GLU A 34 -13.11 -5.81 1.20
CA GLU A 34 -12.93 -7.23 1.47
C GLU A 34 -12.65 -7.95 0.14
N VAL A 35 -11.61 -8.78 0.11
CA VAL A 35 -11.19 -9.48 -1.09
C VAL A 35 -11.28 -10.98 -0.89
N TYR A 36 -11.97 -11.64 -1.81
CA TYR A 36 -12.35 -13.04 -1.72
C TYR A 36 -11.72 -13.86 -2.86
N LYS A 37 -11.36 -15.12 -2.56
CA LYS A 37 -11.00 -16.14 -3.56
C LYS A 37 -11.81 -17.39 -3.23
N ASN A 38 -12.54 -17.95 -4.21
CA ASN A 38 -13.37 -19.14 -4.02
C ASN A 38 -14.33 -19.04 -2.81
N GLY A 39 -14.95 -17.87 -2.63
CA GLY A 39 -15.90 -17.60 -1.54
C GLY A 39 -15.29 -17.45 -0.15
N LYS A 40 -13.96 -17.45 -0.02
CA LYS A 40 -13.26 -17.21 1.26
C LYS A 40 -12.63 -15.84 1.27
N LEU A 41 -12.78 -15.10 2.36
CA LEU A 41 -12.03 -13.86 2.60
C LEU A 41 -10.54 -14.21 2.65
N VAL A 42 -9.75 -13.61 1.77
CA VAL A 42 -8.31 -13.87 1.64
C VAL A 42 -7.46 -12.69 2.06
N PHE A 43 -7.96 -11.45 1.99
CA PHE A 43 -7.31 -10.27 2.57
C PHE A 43 -8.26 -9.08 2.61
N TYR A 44 -7.91 -8.09 3.43
CA TYR A 44 -8.47 -6.74 3.35
C TYR A 44 -7.59 -5.87 2.46
N CYS A 45 -8.19 -4.97 1.67
CA CYS A 45 -7.45 -4.03 0.84
C CYS A 45 -7.89 -2.59 1.12
N GLU A 46 -6.91 -1.70 1.34
CA GLU A 46 -7.12 -0.25 1.43
C GLU A 46 -6.50 0.42 0.21
N GLU A 47 -7.21 1.35 -0.40
CA GLU A 47 -6.69 2.20 -1.48
C GLU A 47 -6.23 3.55 -0.92
N LYS A 48 -5.13 4.06 -1.47
CA LYS A 48 -4.69 5.43 -1.28
C LYS A 48 -4.17 6.02 -2.59
N THR A 49 -4.86 7.04 -3.08
CA THR A 49 -4.41 7.80 -4.24
C THR A 49 -3.39 8.88 -3.84
N LEU A 50 -2.23 8.88 -4.51
CA LEU A 50 -1.30 10.01 -4.53
C LEU A 50 -1.67 10.93 -5.69
N ASP A 51 -2.38 12.01 -5.38
CA ASP A 51 -2.79 13.00 -6.37
C ASP A 51 -1.59 13.80 -6.93
N LYS A 52 -1.77 14.34 -8.14
CA LYS A 52 -0.84 15.31 -8.72
C LYS A 52 -0.70 16.52 -7.80
N ASP A 53 0.52 16.88 -7.47
CA ASP A 53 0.77 18.13 -6.75
C ASP A 53 0.89 19.27 -7.78
N ASP A 54 -0.23 19.94 -8.06
CA ASP A 54 -0.26 21.12 -8.95
C ASP A 54 0.33 22.38 -8.28
N PHE A 55 1.07 22.24 -7.17
CA PHE A 55 1.58 23.35 -6.39
C PHE A 55 2.89 23.91 -6.97
N GLU A 56 2.81 25.08 -7.60
CA GLU A 56 3.96 25.91 -7.97
C GLU A 56 4.50 26.67 -6.73
N GLY A 57 5.32 26.00 -5.90
CA GLY A 57 6.01 26.62 -4.76
C GLY A 57 6.78 25.65 -3.88
N CYS A 58 7.52 26.16 -2.87
CA CYS A 58 8.16 25.32 -1.85
C CYS A 58 7.11 24.83 -0.84
N LYS A 59 6.52 23.67 -1.09
CA LYS A 59 5.66 23.00 -0.12
C LYS A 59 6.55 22.36 0.96
N ASN A 60 6.24 22.62 2.23
CA ASN A 60 6.91 21.95 3.37
C ASN A 60 6.60 20.45 3.46
N ASP A 61 5.62 19.98 2.68
CA ASP A 61 5.10 18.63 2.77
C ASP A 61 5.63 17.77 1.63
N SER A 62 6.81 17.21 1.84
CA SER A 62 7.50 16.35 0.87
C SER A 62 6.68 15.12 0.50
N THR A 63 6.93 14.54 -0.68
CA THR A 63 6.42 13.22 -1.13
C THR A 63 6.42 12.17 -0.03
N TYR A 64 7.50 12.14 0.77
CA TYR A 64 7.66 11.19 1.86
C TYR A 64 6.60 11.32 2.95
N ASN A 65 6.16 12.54 3.26
CA ASN A 65 5.16 12.77 4.28
C ASN A 65 3.78 12.31 3.80
N ALA A 66 3.47 12.50 2.52
CA ALA A 66 2.22 12.01 1.92
C ALA A 66 2.14 10.47 2.00
N ILE A 67 3.20 9.79 1.56
CA ILE A 67 3.31 8.32 1.66
C ILE A 67 3.20 7.88 3.12
N THR A 68 3.94 8.52 4.04
CA THR A 68 3.90 8.17 5.46
C THR A 68 2.49 8.33 6.06
N ARG A 69 1.75 9.38 5.69
CA ARG A 69 0.36 9.56 6.12
C ARG A 69 -0.57 8.49 5.56
N HIS A 70 -0.39 8.09 4.31
CA HIS A 70 -1.17 7.01 3.73
C HIS A 70 -0.97 5.69 4.47
N PHE A 71 0.29 5.33 4.77
CA PHE A 71 0.61 4.18 5.61
C PHE A 71 -0.03 4.28 6.99
N HIS A 72 0.06 5.44 7.64
CA HIS A 72 -0.53 5.64 8.96
C HIS A 72 -2.05 5.46 8.96
N THR A 73 -2.74 6.09 8.00
CA THR A 73 -4.20 6.00 7.91
C THR A 73 -4.66 4.57 7.59
N ALA A 74 -3.99 3.91 6.64
CA ALA A 74 -4.29 2.52 6.29
C ALA A 74 -4.05 1.56 7.47
N ALA A 75 -2.93 1.70 8.17
CA ALA A 75 -2.64 0.92 9.37
C ALA A 75 -3.73 1.08 10.44
N LYS A 76 -4.29 2.28 10.61
CA LYS A 76 -5.41 2.53 11.54
C LYS A 76 -6.73 1.88 11.09
N GLN A 77 -6.99 1.82 9.79
CA GLN A 77 -8.15 1.11 9.24
C GLN A 77 -8.01 -0.40 9.44
N PHE A 78 -6.83 -0.95 9.15
CA PHE A 78 -6.53 -2.36 9.38
C PHE A 78 -6.55 -2.74 10.85
N GLU A 79 -5.94 -1.94 11.74
CA GLU A 79 -5.97 -2.14 13.19
C GLU A 79 -7.42 -2.18 13.72
N SER A 80 -8.33 -1.41 13.11
CA SER A 80 -9.72 -1.36 13.55
C SER A 80 -10.53 -2.60 13.16
N ILE A 81 -10.24 -3.26 12.03
CA ILE A 81 -11.05 -4.39 11.52
C ILE A 81 -10.35 -5.75 11.63
N ASN A 82 -9.02 -5.76 11.53
CA ASN A 82 -8.18 -6.94 11.50
C ASN A 82 -6.93 -6.76 12.40
N PRO A 83 -7.09 -6.45 13.71
CA PRO A 83 -5.99 -6.14 14.63
C PRO A 83 -5.01 -7.28 14.85
N HIS A 84 -5.43 -8.51 14.57
CA HIS A 84 -4.63 -9.72 14.77
C HIS A 84 -4.10 -10.30 13.46
N ASN A 85 -4.28 -9.60 12.33
CA ASN A 85 -3.84 -10.01 11.01
C ASN A 85 -4.25 -11.46 10.66
N GLN A 86 -5.51 -11.82 10.94
CA GLN A 86 -6.06 -13.16 10.72
C GLN A 86 -6.06 -13.55 9.23
N VAL A 87 -6.27 -12.54 8.40
CA VAL A 87 -5.97 -12.53 6.96
C VAL A 87 -4.98 -11.40 6.68
N PRO A 88 -4.22 -11.44 5.59
CA PRO A 88 -3.36 -10.34 5.18
C PRO A 88 -4.10 -8.99 5.05
N ASN A 89 -3.37 -7.91 5.29
CA ASN A 89 -3.75 -6.54 4.98
C ASN A 89 -2.90 -6.02 3.80
N VAL A 90 -3.58 -5.58 2.74
CA VAL A 90 -2.96 -5.11 1.50
C VAL A 90 -3.22 -3.62 1.32
N LEU A 91 -2.17 -2.81 1.19
CA LEU A 91 -2.30 -1.40 0.84
C LEU A 91 -2.06 -1.23 -0.66
N ALA A 92 -2.99 -0.64 -1.38
CA ALA A 92 -2.80 -0.25 -2.78
C ALA A 92 -2.58 1.25 -2.88
N ILE A 93 -1.44 1.66 -3.45
CA ILE A 93 -1.14 3.06 -3.73
C ILE A 93 -1.30 3.32 -5.22
N VAL A 94 -2.22 4.20 -5.58
CA VAL A 94 -2.42 4.66 -6.96
C VAL A 94 -1.72 6.00 -7.13
N ASN A 95 -0.57 5.99 -7.80
CA ASN A 95 0.21 7.19 -8.04
C ASN A 95 -0.23 7.88 -9.33
N LEU A 96 -0.94 9.00 -9.20
CA LEU A 96 -1.30 9.87 -10.33
C LEU A 96 -0.26 10.97 -10.59
N ASP A 97 0.73 11.12 -9.70
CA ASP A 97 1.82 12.08 -9.83
C ASP A 97 3.01 11.49 -10.59
N THR A 98 3.30 12.09 -11.76
CA THR A 98 4.41 11.67 -12.64
C THR A 98 5.79 11.98 -12.10
N MET A 99 5.91 12.81 -11.06
CA MET A 99 7.18 13.17 -10.44
C MET A 99 7.55 12.26 -9.26
N LYS A 100 6.61 11.43 -8.82
CA LYS A 100 6.80 10.45 -7.73
C LYS A 100 6.97 9.06 -8.33
N GLY A 101 7.78 8.23 -7.70
CA GLY A 101 7.96 6.85 -8.13
C GLY A 101 8.15 5.89 -6.95
N CYS A 102 8.21 4.59 -7.26
CA CYS A 102 8.35 3.55 -6.24
C CYS A 102 9.65 3.66 -5.41
N HIS A 103 10.65 4.42 -5.87
CA HIS A 103 11.85 4.74 -5.09
C HIS A 103 11.53 5.66 -3.91
N ASP A 104 10.60 6.61 -4.07
CA ASP A 104 10.15 7.48 -2.98
C ASP A 104 9.46 6.68 -1.88
N LEU A 105 8.71 5.64 -2.27
CA LEU A 105 8.11 4.68 -1.34
C LEU A 105 9.21 3.95 -0.55
N PHE A 106 10.21 3.39 -1.24
CA PHE A 106 11.33 2.71 -0.57
C PHE A 106 12.05 3.64 0.43
N ILE A 107 12.34 4.88 0.02
CA ILE A 107 12.98 5.87 0.89
C ILE A 107 12.09 6.22 2.09
N SER A 108 10.78 6.39 1.88
CA SER A 108 9.82 6.72 2.94
C SER A 108 9.79 5.67 4.03
N LEU A 109 9.82 4.40 3.65
CA LEU A 109 9.65 3.26 4.54
C LEU A 109 10.96 2.79 5.18
N THR A 110 12.08 2.98 4.51
CA THR A 110 13.38 2.48 5.00
C THR A 110 14.31 3.58 5.49
N GLY A 111 14.11 4.82 5.03
CA GLY A 111 15.04 5.92 5.22
C GLY A 111 16.33 5.82 4.41
N HIS A 112 16.42 4.85 3.49
CA HIS A 112 17.58 4.59 2.66
C HIS A 112 17.28 4.88 1.19
N ALA A 113 18.27 5.40 0.49
CA ALA A 113 18.30 5.50 -0.97
C ALA A 113 19.17 4.37 -1.54
N LEU A 114 18.73 3.74 -2.63
CA LEU A 114 19.55 2.82 -3.41
C LEU A 114 20.43 3.62 -4.38
N LEU A 115 21.74 3.51 -4.24
CA LEU A 115 22.71 4.14 -5.15
C LEU A 115 22.90 3.28 -6.39
N GLU A 116 23.37 3.87 -7.49
CA GLU A 116 23.71 3.16 -8.74
C GLU A 116 24.72 2.01 -8.51
N SER A 117 25.58 2.15 -7.49
CA SER A 117 26.53 1.12 -7.06
C SER A 117 25.89 -0.12 -6.42
N GLY A 118 24.57 -0.15 -6.24
CA GLY A 118 23.84 -1.17 -5.49
C GLY A 118 23.93 -1.04 -3.97
N LYS A 119 24.66 -0.03 -3.46
CA LYS A 119 24.75 0.26 -2.03
C LYS A 119 23.58 1.09 -1.53
N TYR A 120 23.22 0.90 -0.27
CA TYR A 120 22.24 1.74 0.41
C TYR A 120 22.91 2.91 1.12
N LEU A 121 22.39 4.13 0.91
CA LEU A 121 22.77 5.33 1.65
C LEU A 121 21.62 5.70 2.60
N LYS A 122 21.90 5.77 3.91
CA LYS A 122 20.92 6.29 4.87
C LYS A 122 20.80 7.79 4.68
N ILE A 123 19.62 8.25 4.27
CA ILE A 123 19.33 9.67 4.00
C ILE A 123 18.37 10.28 5.02
N ARG A 124 17.65 9.45 5.79
CA ARG A 124 16.79 9.90 6.90
C ARG A 124 16.59 8.82 7.95
N ASN A 125 16.09 9.22 9.11
CA ASN A 125 15.52 8.29 10.07
C ASN A 125 14.03 8.11 9.78
N VAL A 126 13.58 6.86 9.83
CA VAL A 126 12.16 6.51 9.85
C VAL A 126 11.72 6.52 11.31
N ASN A 127 10.65 7.25 11.61
CA ASN A 127 10.14 7.36 12.98
C ASN A 127 9.50 6.02 13.42
N ASP A 128 9.37 5.83 14.73
CA ASP A 128 8.87 4.55 15.27
C ASP A 128 7.37 4.35 15.00
N TYR A 129 6.61 5.42 14.76
CA TYR A 129 5.21 5.31 14.33
C TYR A 129 5.09 4.67 12.96
N THR A 130 5.88 5.11 11.97
CA THR A 130 5.90 4.54 10.62
C THR A 130 6.33 3.08 10.64
N LYS A 131 7.31 2.71 11.48
CA LYS A 131 7.70 1.31 11.66
C LYS A 131 6.54 0.47 12.20
N LYS A 132 5.86 0.96 13.24
CA LYS A 132 4.68 0.30 13.80
C LYS A 132 3.53 0.19 12.79
N ASP A 133 3.31 1.23 11.99
CA ASP A 133 2.27 1.24 10.96
C ASP A 133 2.55 0.17 9.89
N MET A 134 3.82 -0.05 9.52
CA MET A 134 4.21 -1.12 8.60
C MET A 134 3.90 -2.52 9.12
N ASP A 135 3.86 -2.74 10.45
CA ASP A 135 3.54 -4.06 11.00
C ASP A 135 2.10 -4.49 10.66
N TYR A 136 1.20 -3.52 10.39
CA TYR A 136 -0.19 -3.78 10.00
C TYR A 136 -0.38 -3.99 8.49
N ILE A 137 0.67 -3.86 7.67
CA ILE A 137 0.57 -3.93 6.20
C ILE A 137 1.50 -5.02 5.69
N ASN A 138 0.95 -6.12 5.18
CA ASN A 138 1.75 -7.26 4.72
C ASN A 138 2.30 -7.04 3.31
N LEU A 139 1.50 -6.38 2.46
CA LEU A 139 1.81 -6.16 1.06
C LEU A 139 1.36 -4.75 0.65
N CYS A 140 2.23 -4.03 -0.03
CA CYS A 140 1.88 -2.81 -0.74
C CYS A 140 1.90 -3.06 -2.25
N LEU A 141 0.80 -2.74 -2.93
CA LEU A 141 0.70 -2.69 -4.39
C LEU A 141 1.02 -1.26 -4.84
N TRP A 142 1.93 -1.10 -5.81
CA TRP A 142 2.21 0.20 -6.40
C TRP A 142 1.71 0.26 -7.84
N PHE A 143 0.86 1.25 -8.12
CA PHE A 143 0.37 1.57 -9.45
C PHE A 143 0.89 2.95 -9.86
N ASP A 144 1.35 3.08 -11.10
CA ASP A 144 1.53 4.38 -11.74
C ASP A 144 0.39 4.56 -12.74
N LYS A 145 -0.48 5.53 -12.46
CA LYS A 145 -1.78 5.68 -13.11
C LYS A 145 -2.56 4.37 -13.00
N GLU A 146 -2.98 3.79 -14.12
CA GLU A 146 -3.74 2.54 -14.18
C GLU A 146 -2.84 1.29 -14.27
N THR A 147 -1.52 1.48 -14.34
CA THR A 147 -0.59 0.36 -14.57
C THR A 147 -0.04 -0.14 -13.25
N PHE A 148 -0.25 -1.44 -12.97
CA PHE A 148 0.44 -2.11 -11.88
C PHE A 148 1.94 -2.19 -12.16
N ILE A 149 2.76 -1.74 -11.22
CA ILE A 149 4.22 -1.68 -11.38
C ILE A 149 4.91 -2.75 -10.53
N LYS A 150 4.57 -2.85 -9.24
CA LYS A 150 5.35 -3.66 -8.31
C LYS A 150 4.62 -4.04 -7.03
N TYR A 151 4.98 -5.22 -6.50
CA TYR A 151 4.72 -5.66 -5.14
C TYR A 151 5.85 -5.23 -4.19
N LEU A 152 5.50 -4.58 -3.09
CA LEU A 152 6.41 -4.32 -1.98
C LEU A 152 5.96 -5.10 -0.74
N TRP A 153 6.75 -6.09 -0.37
CA TRP A 153 6.49 -6.99 0.76
C TRP A 153 7.07 -6.41 2.05
N ARG A 154 6.35 -6.57 3.16
CA ARG A 154 6.87 -6.26 4.49
C ARG A 154 8.06 -7.14 4.85
N ASP A 155 7.97 -8.43 4.51
CA ASP A 155 8.88 -9.47 5.00
C ASP A 155 9.80 -10.03 3.91
N ASP A 156 10.82 -10.77 4.37
CA ASP A 156 11.74 -11.49 3.49
C ASP A 156 11.03 -12.58 2.67
N LYS A 157 11.72 -13.09 1.64
CA LYS A 157 11.19 -14.12 0.72
C LYS A 157 10.92 -15.47 1.39
N GLU A 158 11.52 -15.74 2.54
CA GLU A 158 11.40 -17.03 3.21
C GLU A 158 10.21 -17.08 4.17
N ASN A 159 9.69 -15.91 4.56
CA ASN A 159 8.52 -15.75 5.40
C ASN A 159 7.28 -16.49 4.85
N THR A 160 6.66 -17.28 5.71
CA THR A 160 5.49 -18.11 5.37
C THR A 160 4.27 -17.28 4.97
N ASP A 161 4.01 -16.16 5.64
CA ASP A 161 2.87 -15.28 5.33
C ASP A 161 3.03 -14.69 3.94
N ARG A 162 4.24 -14.26 3.60
CA ARG A 162 4.56 -13.80 2.25
C ARG A 162 4.30 -14.89 1.21
N LYS A 163 4.83 -16.11 1.41
CA LYS A 163 4.62 -17.22 0.47
C LYS A 163 3.13 -17.52 0.27
N ASN A 164 2.35 -17.49 1.35
CA ASN A 164 0.91 -17.68 1.28
C ASN A 164 0.22 -16.61 0.41
N ILE A 165 0.60 -15.34 0.57
CA ILE A 165 0.05 -14.26 -0.24
C ILE A 165 0.55 -14.36 -1.70
N GLU A 166 1.83 -14.66 -1.94
CA GLU A 166 2.36 -14.83 -3.30
C GLU A 166 1.60 -15.91 -4.08
N ILE A 167 1.20 -17.01 -3.43
CA ILE A 167 0.35 -18.05 -4.03
C ILE A 167 -1.02 -17.49 -4.46
N LEU A 168 -1.58 -16.54 -3.72
CA LEU A 168 -2.87 -15.92 -4.07
C LEU A 168 -2.77 -15.06 -5.34
N PHE A 169 -1.66 -14.34 -5.52
CA PHE A 169 -1.46 -13.41 -6.64
C PHE A 169 -0.87 -14.05 -7.91
N ASN A 170 -0.34 -15.28 -7.82
CA ASN A 170 0.27 -16.01 -8.94
C ASN A 170 -0.65 -17.06 -9.60
N ASN A 171 -1.90 -17.23 -9.13
CA ASN A 171 -2.87 -18.24 -9.60
C ASN A 171 -4.23 -17.63 -9.94
#